data_AF-A0A699JGE0-F1
#
_entry.id   AF-A0A699JGE0-F1
#
_cell.length_a   1.000
_cell.length_b   1.000
_cell.length_c   1.000
_cell.angle_alpha   90.00
_cell.angle_beta   90.00
_cell.angle_gamma   90.00
#
_symmetry.space_group_name_H-M   'P 1'
#
loop_
_entity.id
_entity.type
_entity.pdbx_description
1 polymer ?
#
loop_
_entity_poly.entity_id
_entity_poly.type
_entity_poly.pdbx_seq_one_letter_code
_entity_poly.pdbx_strand_id
1 'polypeptide(L)' 'MRAGFGGFAAALIDNQLDCWVMNVVPVSGPNTLPVIYDRGLLGVMHD' A
#
# COMPACT_ATOMS: atom_id res chain seq x y z
N MET A 1 8.57 -3.11 -10.50
CA MET A 1 8.48 -2.36 -9.22
C MET A 1 7.50 -3.11 -8.33
N ARG A 2 7.96 -3.71 -7.21
CA ARG A 2 7.03 -4.34 -6.24
C ARG A 2 6.73 -3.26 -5.20
N ALA A 3 5.54 -2.67 -5.22
CA ALA A 3 5.11 -1.70 -4.21
C ALA A 3 5.07 -2.30 -2.79
N GLY A 4 5.17 -3.63 -2.67
CA GLY A 4 5.32 -4.35 -1.40
C GLY A 4 4.15 -4.07 -0.46
N PHE A 5 4.43 -4.08 0.84
CA PHE A 5 3.48 -3.71 1.90
C PHE A 5 3.40 -2.18 2.09
N GLY A 6 3.33 -1.43 0.99
CA GLY A 6 3.25 0.04 1.01
C GLY A 6 4.59 0.79 0.97
N GLY A 7 5.67 0.15 0.51
CA GLY A 7 6.99 0.79 0.38
C GLY A 7 7.01 1.94 -0.63
N PHE A 8 6.13 1.91 -1.64
CA PHE A 8 5.95 3.04 -2.56
C PHE A 8 5.34 4.26 -1.87
N ALA A 9 4.33 4.07 -1.01
CA ALA A 9 3.73 5.15 -0.25
C ALA A 9 4.73 5.77 0.74
N ALA A 10 5.52 4.93 1.42
CA ALA A 10 6.60 5.39 2.31
C ALA A 10 7.61 6.28 1.54
N ALA A 11 8.07 5.83 0.36
CA ALA A 11 9.00 6.61 -0.44
C ALA A 11 8.42 7.98 -0.88
N LEU A 12 7.13 8.04 -1.23
CA LEU A 12 6.48 9.31 -1.60
C LEU A 12 6.37 10.28 -0.42
N ILE A 13 6.06 9.76 0.77
CA ILE A 13 6.04 10.53 2.02
C ILE A 13 7.45 11.07 2.34
N ASP A 14 8.48 10.23 2.25
CA ASP A 14 9.87 10.61 2.51
C ASP A 14 10.37 11.70 1.53
N ASN A 15 9.87 11.69 0.29
CA ASN A 15 10.18 12.70 -0.72
C ASN A 15 9.26 13.93 -0.66
N GLN A 16 8.39 14.04 0.37
CA GLN A 16 7.50 15.19 0.60
C GLN A 16 6.62 15.54 -0.61
N LEU A 17 6.21 14.52 -1.37
CA LEU A 17 5.34 14.72 -2.52
C LEU A 17 3.89 14.88 -2.05
N ASP A 18 3.21 15.89 -2.57
CA ASP A 18 1.78 16.14 -2.29
C ASP A 18 0.90 15.17 -3.10
N CYS A 19 0.92 13.91 -2.71
CA CYS A 19 0.11 12.87 -3.31
C CYS A 19 -0.28 11.81 -2.27
N TRP A 20 -1.33 11.06 -2.59
CA TRP A 20 -1.82 9.96 -1.79
C TRP A 20 -1.72 8.66 -2.57
N VAL A 21 -1.57 7.55 -1.85
CA VAL A 21 -1.45 6.21 -2.44
C VAL A 21 -2.56 5.32 -1.91
N MET A 22 -3.28 4.66 -2.82
CA MET A 22 -4.16 3.54 -2.50
C MET A 22 -3.43 2.23 -2.76
N ASN A 23 -3.23 1.42 -1.72
CA ASN A 23 -2.70 0.07 -1.89
C ASN A 23 -3.83 -0.89 -2.27
N VAL A 24 -3.71 -1.57 -3.40
CA VAL A 24 -4.71 -2.56 -3.86
C VAL A 24 -4.13 -3.96 -3.70
N VAL A 25 -4.83 -4.82 -2.97
CA VAL A 25 -4.47 -6.23 -2.79
C VAL A 25 -5.43 -7.10 -3.61
N PRO A 26 -4.94 -7.94 -4.55
CA PRO A 26 -5.79 -8.81 -5.33
C PRO A 26 -6.38 -9.92 -4.46
N VAL A 27 -7.68 -10.19 -4.62
CA VAL A 27 -8.37 -11.29 -3.89
C VAL A 27 -7.89 -12.68 -4.29
N SER A 28 -7.31 -12.82 -5.48
CA SER A 28 -6.74 -14.07 -5.99
C SER A 28 -5.41 -14.47 -5.34
N GLY A 29 -4.80 -13.60 -4.53
CA GLY A 29 -3.51 -13.80 -3.89
C GLY A 29 -3.56 -13.84 -2.35
N PRO A 30 -2.39 -13.96 -1.70
CA PRO A 30 -2.29 -13.87 -0.25
C PRO A 30 -2.77 -12.51 0.28
N ASN A 31 -3.61 -12.51 1.32
CA ASN A 31 -4.12 -11.29 1.93
C ASN A 31 -3.04 -10.53 2.71
N THR A 32 -2.48 -9.50 2.09
CA THR A 32 -1.48 -8.61 2.69
C THR A 32 -2.06 -7.31 3.24
N LEU A 33 -3.38 -7.13 3.17
CA LEU A 33 -4.08 -5.92 3.60
C LEU A 33 -3.90 -5.61 5.10
N PRO A 34 -3.93 -6.59 6.03
CA PRO A 34 -3.66 -6.32 7.45
C PRO A 34 -2.29 -5.69 7.68
N VAL A 35 -1.28 -6.17 6.94
CA VAL A 35 0.11 -5.70 7.06
C VAL A 35 0.30 -4.27 6.50
N ILE A 36 -0.59 -3.83 5.61
CA ILE A 36 -0.66 -2.44 5.12
C ILE A 36 -1.28 -1.54 6.21
N TYR A 37 -2.37 -1.98 6.84
CA TYR A 37 -3.02 -1.24 7.92
C TYR A 37 -2.16 -1.12 9.18
N ASP A 38 -1.42 -2.16 9.55
CA ASP A 38 -0.47 -2.12 10.68
C ASP A 38 0.63 -1.06 10.48
N ARG A 39 0.90 -0.64 9.23
CA ARG A 39 1.82 0.44 8.89
C ARG A 39 1.17 1.83 8.81
N GLY A 40 -0.13 1.93 9.10
CA GLY A 40 -0.88 3.18 9.00
C GLY A 40 -1.15 3.65 7.57
N LEU A 41 -1.07 2.74 6.58
CA LEU A 41 -1.27 3.06 5.17
C LEU A 41 -2.70 2.69 4.72
N LEU A 42 -3.19 3.41 3.72
CA LEU A 42 -4.50 3.16 3.12
C LEU A 42 -4.45 1.98 2.15
N GLY A 43 -5.49 1.15 2.13
CA GLY A 43 -5.60 0.06 1.16
C GLY A 43 -6.98 -0.57 1.08
N VAL A 44 -7.19 -1.34 0.01
CA VAL A 44 -8.44 -2.05 -0.31
C VAL A 44 -8.14 -3.40 -0.97
N MET A 45 -9.05 -4.35 -0.83
CA MET A 45 -9.03 -5.56 -1.66
C MET A 45 -9.86 -5.36 -2.94
N HIS A 46 -9.38 -5.88 -4.06
CA HIS A 46 -10.08 -5.82 -5.35
C HIS A 46 -9.88 -7.12 -6.15
N ASP A 47 -10.87 -7.45 -6.99
CA ASP A 47 -10.89 -8.64 -7.85
C ASP A 47 -10.35 -8.33 -9.25
#